data_AF-A0A948VCK9-F1
#
_entry.id   AF-A0A948VCK9-F1
#
_cell.length_a   1.000
_cell.length_b   1.000
_cell.length_c   1.000
_cell.angle_alpha   90.00
_cell.angle_beta   90.00
_cell.angle_gamma   90.00
#
_symmetry.space_group_name_H-M   'P 1'
#
loop_
_entity.id
_entity.type
_entity.pdbx_description
1 polymer ?
#
loop_
_entity_poly.entity_id
_entity_poly.type
_entity_poly.pdbx_seq_one_letter_code
_entity_poly.pdbx_strand_id
1 'polypeptide(L)'
;MSGLNSIMDTSLSALYAAQAGLATTGHNIANANTPGYSRQTVLFAARRPDLLPYGAIGRGVEIQGIRRIQDEFLLNNLRAQSARYESYAAMDTTLYEIEAIMGSVDNDHLGDALNNFFNSWNALAQPPVNTSLKEDVVTNAVSLVNDFHSVSDSLDDLEADIELGIQSEIANLNRLLTQVADMNKQIMASETNGEPANDLRDQRDYLITEVSKIAQVSVHEREDGTKDVILAGRTMVARDSVTLFEPTYEKTADGYQMTIVTQGTLQKVALSDGKLSGLLESRDTHVASVREQLDAVAVQLIEDVNALHTQGRTSLSSGQAFFTGDSMHTIGVNEAILSNSDLVAMGRSGADGDTALAQEIADLANAGRGGVGTKSVTDSYRAFLTNVASKRASYEFMVENQQNVVASLETRLASVAGVSLDEEGANMVKFQNSYNAAAKVISTVQELYDTLLNMV
;
A
#
# COMPACT_ATOMS: atom_id res chain seq x y z
N MET A 1 -23.04 -7.71 -67.22
CA MET A 1 -23.35 -8.12 -65.83
C MET A 1 -22.15 -8.05 -64.88
N SER A 2 -20.90 -8.29 -65.33
CA SER A 2 -19.70 -8.23 -64.47
C SER A 2 -19.51 -6.92 -63.68
N GLY A 3 -19.88 -5.77 -64.25
CA GLY A 3 -19.78 -4.47 -63.57
C GLY A 3 -20.79 -4.28 -62.44
N LEU A 4 -22.03 -4.76 -62.60
CA LEU A 4 -23.06 -4.68 -61.56
C LEU A 4 -22.71 -5.61 -60.38
N ASN A 5 -22.19 -6.81 -60.65
CA ASN A 5 -21.67 -7.71 -59.61
C ASN A 5 -20.51 -7.09 -58.82
N SER A 6 -19.60 -6.37 -59.48
CA SER A 6 -18.47 -5.69 -58.82
C SER A 6 -18.93 -4.54 -57.92
N ILE A 7 -19.92 -3.75 -58.36
CA ILE A 7 -20.53 -2.70 -57.53
C ILE A 7 -21.25 -3.33 -56.34
N MET A 8 -21.99 -4.42 -56.55
CA MET A 8 -22.70 -5.13 -55.49
C MET A 8 -21.75 -5.74 -54.44
N ASP A 9 -20.65 -6.37 -54.85
CA ASP A 9 -19.61 -6.89 -53.92
C ASP A 9 -18.97 -5.75 -53.13
N THR A 10 -18.66 -4.63 -53.79
CA THR A 10 -18.10 -3.44 -53.14
C THR A 10 -19.09 -2.85 -52.11
N SER A 11 -20.36 -2.70 -52.46
CA SER A 11 -21.39 -2.19 -51.54
C SER A 11 -21.69 -3.16 -50.41
N LEU A 12 -21.69 -4.46 -50.65
CA LEU A 12 -21.84 -5.48 -49.62
C LEU A 12 -20.67 -5.42 -48.62
N SER A 13 -19.45 -5.28 -49.12
CA SER A 13 -18.26 -5.13 -48.29
C SER A 13 -18.32 -3.87 -47.41
N ALA A 14 -18.81 -2.76 -47.96
CA ALA A 14 -19.00 -1.50 -47.23
C ALA A 14 -20.11 -1.62 -46.17
N LEU A 15 -21.18 -2.37 -46.46
CA LEU A 15 -22.27 -2.63 -45.52
C LEU A 15 -21.77 -3.43 -44.31
N TYR A 16 -21.01 -4.51 -44.53
CA TYR A 16 -20.41 -5.28 -43.45
C TYR A 16 -19.40 -4.46 -42.63
N ALA A 17 -18.56 -3.64 -43.28
CA ALA A 17 -17.64 -2.74 -42.60
C ALA A 17 -18.38 -1.73 -41.70
N ALA A 18 -19.48 -1.15 -42.19
CA ALA A 18 -20.30 -0.24 -41.40
C ALA A 18 -21.00 -0.96 -40.23
N GLN A 19 -21.49 -2.18 -40.43
CA GLN A 19 -22.09 -2.98 -39.36
C GLN A 19 -21.08 -3.33 -38.25
N ALA A 20 -19.86 -3.71 -38.61
CA ALA A 20 -18.79 -3.97 -37.65
C ALA A 20 -18.39 -2.70 -36.89
N GLY A 21 -18.34 -1.55 -37.58
CA GLY A 21 -18.13 -0.24 -36.95
C GLY A 21 -19.22 0.09 -35.94
N LEU A 22 -20.50 -0.11 -36.29
CA LEU A 22 -21.63 0.10 -35.38
C LEU A 22 -21.59 -0.81 -34.16
N ALA A 23 -21.31 -2.10 -34.35
CA ALA A 23 -21.22 -3.06 -33.27
C ALA A 23 -20.09 -2.70 -32.29
N THR A 24 -18.91 -2.35 -32.82
CA THR A 24 -17.75 -1.98 -32.00
C THR A 24 -17.98 -0.68 -31.24
N THR A 25 -18.54 0.34 -31.89
CA THR A 25 -18.89 1.60 -31.23
C THR A 25 -20.00 1.40 -30.17
N GLY A 26 -21.00 0.55 -30.45
CA GLY A 26 -22.01 0.18 -29.47
C GLY A 26 -21.40 -0.52 -28.25
N HIS A 27 -20.46 -1.44 -28.48
CA HIS A 27 -19.70 -2.13 -27.43
C HIS A 27 -18.87 -1.16 -26.59
N ASN A 28 -18.16 -0.22 -27.23
CA ASN A 28 -17.41 0.83 -26.54
C ASN A 28 -18.31 1.68 -25.63
N ILE A 29 -19.44 2.16 -26.16
CA ILE A 29 -20.38 3.00 -25.38
C ILE A 29 -20.94 2.22 -24.19
N ALA A 30 -21.33 0.95 -24.40
CA ALA A 30 -21.87 0.11 -23.34
C ALA A 30 -20.86 -0.13 -22.20
N ASN A 31 -19.56 -0.18 -22.54
CA ASN A 31 -18.48 -0.45 -21.59
C ASN A 31 -17.69 0.80 -21.17
N ALA A 32 -18.16 2.00 -21.52
CA ALA A 32 -17.43 3.25 -21.23
C ALA A 32 -17.15 3.47 -19.73
N ASN A 33 -18.00 2.91 -18.86
CA ASN A 33 -17.86 2.99 -17.39
C ASN A 33 -17.34 1.69 -16.75
N THR A 34 -16.93 0.70 -17.55
CA THR A 34 -16.40 -0.57 -17.03
C THR A 34 -14.92 -0.40 -16.68
N PRO A 35 -14.49 -0.64 -15.42
CA PRO A 35 -13.09 -0.50 -15.03
C PRO A 35 -12.16 -1.40 -15.85
N GLY A 36 -11.04 -0.84 -16.30
CA GLY A 36 -10.04 -1.57 -17.10
C GLY A 36 -10.43 -1.80 -18.56
N TYR A 37 -11.62 -1.38 -19.01
CA TYR A 37 -12.02 -1.49 -20.41
C TYR A 37 -11.18 -0.57 -21.29
N SER A 38 -10.67 -1.11 -22.39
CA SER A 38 -9.94 -0.36 -23.41
C SER A 38 -10.81 -0.15 -24.64
N ARG A 39 -10.77 1.06 -25.20
CA ARG A 39 -11.50 1.37 -26.43
C ARG A 39 -11.06 0.43 -27.56
N GLN A 40 -12.04 -0.13 -28.26
CA GLN A 40 -11.80 -1.01 -29.40
C GLN A 40 -11.98 -0.27 -30.72
N THR A 41 -11.16 -0.62 -31.71
CA THR A 41 -11.23 -0.05 -33.06
C THR A 41 -11.23 -1.14 -34.13
N VAL A 42 -12.03 -0.94 -35.17
CA VAL A 42 -12.09 -1.83 -36.33
C VAL A 42 -10.97 -1.48 -37.30
N LEU A 43 -10.15 -2.46 -37.66
CA LEU A 43 -9.12 -2.32 -38.67
C LEU A 43 -9.70 -2.61 -40.05
N PHE A 44 -9.75 -1.57 -40.87
CA PHE A 44 -10.19 -1.66 -42.26
C PHE A 44 -8.97 -1.70 -43.19
N ALA A 45 -9.02 -2.58 -44.20
CA ALA A 45 -8.05 -2.58 -45.29
C ALA A 45 -8.76 -2.61 -46.65
N ALA A 46 -8.10 -2.06 -47.67
CA ALA A 46 -8.60 -2.19 -49.03
C ALA A 46 -8.40 -3.63 -49.51
N ARG A 47 -9.46 -4.25 -50.06
CA ARG A 47 -9.35 -5.56 -50.70
C ARG A 47 -8.40 -5.47 -51.90
N ARG A 48 -7.74 -6.58 -52.24
CA ARG A 48 -6.88 -6.66 -53.44
C ARG A 48 -7.67 -6.25 -54.69
N PRO A 49 -7.20 -5.26 -55.47
CA PRO A 49 -7.91 -4.78 -56.64
C PRO A 49 -7.83 -5.79 -57.78
N ASP A 50 -8.83 -5.79 -58.66
CA ASP A 50 -8.78 -6.54 -59.91
C ASP A 50 -7.89 -5.79 -60.91
N LEU A 51 -6.87 -6.49 -61.43
CA LEU A 51 -5.95 -5.95 -62.41
C LEU A 51 -6.54 -6.15 -63.81
N LEU A 52 -6.91 -5.06 -64.46
CA LEU A 52 -7.46 -5.04 -65.81
C LEU A 52 -6.46 -4.36 -66.77
N PRO A 53 -6.53 -4.63 -68.09
CA PRO A 53 -5.59 -4.07 -69.07
C PRO A 53 -5.54 -2.53 -69.12
N TYR A 54 -6.55 -1.85 -68.56
CA TYR A 54 -6.69 -0.39 -68.52
C TYR A 54 -6.54 0.20 -67.10
N GLY A 55 -6.16 -0.61 -66.10
CA GLY A 55 -5.92 -0.15 -64.73
C GLY A 55 -6.41 -1.14 -63.66
N ALA A 56 -6.16 -0.80 -62.40
CA ALA A 56 -6.70 -1.53 -61.24
C ALA A 56 -8.06 -0.96 -60.81
N ILE A 57 -9.05 -1.84 -60.63
CA ILE A 57 -10.34 -1.48 -60.03
C ILE A 57 -10.38 -2.04 -58.60
N GLY A 58 -10.69 -1.18 -57.63
CA GLY A 58 -10.82 -1.57 -56.22
C GLY A 58 -12.04 -2.46 -55.98
N ARG A 59 -11.92 -3.39 -55.03
CA ARG A 59 -12.98 -4.35 -54.66
C ARG A 59 -13.70 -4.00 -53.35
N GLY A 60 -13.54 -2.77 -52.88
CA GLY A 60 -14.07 -2.32 -51.59
C GLY A 60 -13.13 -2.62 -50.42
N VAL A 61 -13.72 -2.90 -49.26
CA VAL A 61 -13.04 -2.93 -47.96
C VAL A 61 -13.16 -4.31 -47.31
N GLU A 62 -12.16 -4.70 -46.53
CA GLU A 62 -12.20 -5.86 -45.65
C GLU A 62 -11.94 -5.46 -44.20
N ILE A 63 -12.53 -6.22 -43.28
CA ILE A 63 -12.29 -6.08 -41.84
C ILE A 63 -11.12 -7.02 -41.54
N GLN A 64 -9.97 -6.45 -41.17
CA GLN A 64 -8.81 -7.25 -40.74
C GLN A 64 -8.99 -7.79 -39.32
N GLY A 65 -9.72 -7.06 -38.47
CA GLY A 65 -10.01 -7.45 -37.10
C GLY A 65 -10.47 -6.27 -36.24
N ILE A 66 -10.76 -6.57 -34.98
CA ILE A 66 -11.04 -5.57 -33.95
C ILE A 66 -9.91 -5.64 -32.94
N ARG A 67 -9.27 -4.51 -32.65
CA ARG A 67 -8.18 -4.44 -31.65
C ARG A 67 -8.48 -3.44 -30.56
N ARG A 68 -7.95 -3.71 -29.37
CA ARG A 68 -7.83 -2.73 -28.27
C ARG A 68 -6.91 -1.56 -28.67
N ILE A 69 -7.14 -0.39 -28.08
CA ILE A 69 -6.19 0.71 -28.04
C ILE A 69 -5.53 0.68 -26.66
N GLN A 70 -4.21 0.49 -26.61
CA GLN A 70 -3.46 0.39 -25.37
C GLN A 70 -2.06 0.97 -25.54
N ASP A 71 -1.57 1.62 -24.49
CA ASP A 71 -0.18 2.03 -24.34
C ASP A 71 0.45 1.22 -23.20
N GLU A 72 1.25 0.22 -23.54
CA GLU A 72 1.88 -0.66 -22.56
C GLU A 72 2.90 0.07 -21.68
N PHE A 73 3.57 1.09 -22.22
CA PHE A 73 4.55 1.86 -21.47
C PHE A 73 3.85 2.68 -20.38
N LEU A 74 2.76 3.36 -20.71
CA LEU A 74 1.94 4.06 -19.71
C LEU A 74 1.36 3.11 -18.67
N LEU A 75 0.88 1.93 -19.08
CA LEU A 75 0.33 0.95 -18.16
C LEU A 75 1.38 0.39 -17.19
N ASN A 76 2.58 0.09 -17.68
CA ASN A 76 3.68 -0.38 -16.85
C ASN A 76 4.15 0.71 -15.87
N ASN A 77 4.21 1.96 -16.31
CA ASN A 77 4.47 3.08 -15.41
C ASN A 77 3.38 3.23 -14.36
N LEU A 78 2.10 3.16 -14.75
CA LEU A 78 0.97 3.23 -13.81
C LEU A 78 1.10 2.17 -12.72
N ARG A 79 1.32 0.90 -13.10
CA ARG A 79 1.52 -0.21 -12.17
C ARG A 79 2.67 0.02 -11.19
N ALA A 80 3.81 0.50 -11.68
CA ALA A 80 4.96 0.80 -10.83
C ALA A 80 4.68 1.95 -9.85
N GLN A 81 4.02 3.02 -10.31
CA GLN A 81 3.66 4.16 -9.47
C GLN A 81 2.55 3.83 -8.46
N SER A 82 1.59 2.98 -8.83
CA SER A 82 0.55 2.46 -7.94
C SER A 82 1.16 1.57 -6.84
N ALA A 83 2.10 0.68 -7.17
CA ALA A 83 2.80 -0.12 -6.17
C ALA A 83 3.49 0.76 -5.11
N ARG A 84 4.20 1.79 -5.56
CA ARG A 84 4.88 2.73 -4.66
C ARG A 84 3.90 3.54 -3.81
N TYR A 85 2.79 4.00 -4.40
CA TYR A 85 1.72 4.70 -3.67
C TYR A 85 1.21 3.86 -2.50
N GLU A 86 0.84 2.60 -2.77
CA GLU A 86 0.29 1.68 -1.76
C GLU A 86 1.31 1.33 -0.67
N SER A 87 2.60 1.26 -1.04
CA SER A 87 3.68 1.09 -0.07
C SER A 87 3.76 2.26 0.91
N TYR A 88 3.78 3.50 0.41
CA TYR A 88 3.81 4.69 1.27
C TYR A 88 2.52 4.85 2.08
N ALA A 89 1.36 4.54 1.50
CA ALA A 89 0.08 4.63 2.19
C ALA A 89 0.00 3.66 3.38
N ALA A 90 0.52 2.44 3.23
CA ALA A 90 0.61 1.48 4.33
C ALA A 90 1.54 1.99 5.45
N MET A 91 2.71 2.56 5.11
CA MET A 91 3.64 3.10 6.09
C MET A 91 3.08 4.34 6.81
N ASP A 92 2.41 5.24 6.09
CA ASP A 92 1.74 6.40 6.66
C ASP A 92 0.65 5.99 7.64
N THR A 93 -0.17 4.99 7.29
CA THR A 93 -1.22 4.45 8.17
C THR A 93 -0.61 3.91 9.47
N THR A 94 0.46 3.13 9.39
CA THR A 94 1.14 2.64 10.61
C THR A 94 1.71 3.77 11.44
N LEU A 95 2.35 4.77 10.82
CA LEU A 95 2.90 5.92 11.56
C LEU A 95 1.80 6.78 12.19
N TYR A 96 0.63 6.87 11.55
CA TYR A 96 -0.56 7.48 12.14
C TYR A 96 -0.99 6.74 13.41
N GLU A 97 -1.06 5.42 13.37
CA GLU A 97 -1.43 4.58 14.51
C GLU A 97 -0.39 4.67 15.64
N ILE A 98 0.91 4.67 15.32
CA ILE A 98 1.99 4.91 16.27
C ILE A 98 1.83 6.27 16.95
N GLU A 99 1.58 7.34 16.20
CA GLU A 99 1.37 8.67 16.81
C GLU A 99 0.12 8.68 17.68
N ALA A 100 -0.95 7.97 17.30
CA ALA A 100 -2.15 7.86 18.13
C ALA A 100 -1.90 7.10 19.44
N ILE A 101 -1.09 6.03 19.42
CA ILE A 101 -0.69 5.28 20.62
C ILE A 101 0.13 6.16 21.56
N MET A 102 1.07 6.92 21.00
CA MET A 102 1.97 7.78 21.78
C MET A 102 1.28 9.05 22.29
N GLY A 103 0.20 9.47 21.64
CA GLY A 103 -0.41 10.77 21.82
C GLY A 103 0.24 11.84 20.94
N SER A 104 -0.49 12.93 20.74
CA SER A 104 0.04 14.11 20.04
C SER A 104 0.74 15.04 21.04
N VAL A 105 1.46 16.05 20.54
CA VAL A 105 2.07 17.10 21.37
C VAL A 105 1.06 17.76 22.34
N ASP A 106 -0.23 17.75 21.99
CA ASP A 106 -1.31 18.32 22.80
C ASP A 106 -1.94 17.33 23.81
N ASN A 107 -1.72 16.01 23.64
CA ASN A 107 -2.27 14.94 24.48
C ASN A 107 -1.19 13.86 24.72
N ASP A 108 -0.09 14.24 25.35
CA ASP A 108 1.09 13.41 25.59
C ASP A 108 1.01 12.69 26.95
N HIS A 109 0.36 11.53 26.98
CA HIS A 109 0.11 10.79 28.22
C HIS A 109 1.39 10.37 28.96
N LEU A 110 2.36 9.80 28.24
CA LEU A 110 3.61 9.35 28.84
C LEU A 110 4.52 10.52 29.25
N GLY A 111 4.52 11.61 28.48
CA GLY A 111 5.22 12.84 28.85
C GLY A 111 4.62 13.50 30.09
N ASP A 112 3.30 13.53 30.21
CA ASP A 112 2.60 14.01 31.41
C ASP A 112 2.90 13.12 32.62
N ALA A 113 2.93 11.79 32.46
CA ALA A 113 3.29 10.86 33.51
C ALA A 113 4.74 11.08 34.01
N LEU A 114 5.69 11.27 33.09
CA LEU A 114 7.08 11.60 33.42
C LEU A 114 7.16 12.92 34.21
N ASN A 115 6.46 13.96 33.75
CA ASN A 115 6.43 15.26 34.44
C ASN A 115 5.83 15.13 35.85
N ASN A 116 4.72 14.40 36.00
CA ASN A 116 4.07 14.19 37.29
C ASN A 116 4.96 13.42 38.26
N PHE A 117 5.67 12.39 37.79
CA PHE A 117 6.66 11.66 38.59
C PHE A 117 7.76 12.60 39.11
N PHE A 118 8.42 13.37 38.26
CA PHE A 118 9.49 14.28 38.72
C PHE A 118 8.96 15.45 39.56
N ASN A 119 7.75 15.95 39.30
CA ASN A 119 7.09 16.96 40.13
C ASN A 119 6.81 16.42 41.54
N SER A 120 6.45 15.14 41.67
CA SER A 120 6.27 14.52 42.99
C SER A 120 7.59 14.46 43.79
N TRP A 121 8.72 14.22 43.12
CA TRP A 121 10.05 14.32 43.73
C TRP A 121 10.42 15.75 44.14
N ASN A 122 10.05 16.75 43.33
CA ASN A 122 10.25 18.16 43.69
C ASN A 122 9.42 18.53 44.92
N ALA A 123 8.17 18.10 45.00
CA ALA A 123 7.33 18.30 46.18
C ALA A 123 7.94 17.62 47.42
N LEU A 124 8.48 16.40 47.27
CA LEU A 124 9.18 15.69 48.34
C LEU A 124 10.47 16.40 48.79
N ALA A 125 11.10 17.18 47.90
CA ALA A 125 12.32 17.92 48.20
C ALA A 125 12.08 19.14 49.12
N GLN A 126 10.83 19.57 49.30
CA GLN A 126 10.44 20.78 50.03
C GLN A 126 9.92 20.45 51.46
N PRO A 127 10.64 20.85 52.52
CA PRO A 127 10.17 20.63 53.90
C PRO A 127 8.91 21.45 54.25
N PRO A 128 8.04 20.98 55.17
CA PRO A 128 8.18 19.77 55.99
C PRO A 128 7.76 18.49 55.27
N VAL A 129 8.64 17.48 55.29
CA VAL A 129 8.41 16.20 54.61
C VAL A 129 7.57 15.26 55.49
N ASN A 130 6.68 14.48 54.87
CA ASN A 130 5.83 13.50 55.54
C ASN A 130 5.66 12.23 54.69
N THR A 131 5.08 11.17 55.28
CA THR A 131 4.85 9.88 54.59
C THR A 131 3.88 10.02 53.42
N SER A 132 2.91 10.94 53.47
CA SER A 132 1.98 11.20 52.36
C SER A 132 2.72 11.62 51.09
N LEU A 133 3.71 12.51 51.18
CA LEU A 133 4.51 12.92 50.02
C LEU A 133 5.32 11.75 49.44
N LYS A 134 5.79 10.82 50.28
CA LYS A 134 6.45 9.60 49.79
C LYS A 134 5.47 8.66 49.10
N GLU A 135 4.26 8.50 49.64
CA GLU A 135 3.17 7.75 49.00
C GLU A 135 2.77 8.36 47.65
N ASP A 136 2.77 9.69 47.54
CA ASP A 136 2.52 10.39 46.28
C ASP A 136 3.60 10.06 45.24
N VAL A 137 4.89 10.03 45.62
CA VAL A 137 5.97 9.63 44.71
C VAL A 137 5.80 8.20 44.21
N VAL A 138 5.49 7.26 45.11
CA VAL A 138 5.26 5.85 44.74
C VAL A 138 4.05 5.71 43.83
N THR A 139 2.96 6.44 44.12
CA THR A 139 1.74 6.41 43.30
C THR A 139 2.00 6.92 41.88
N ASN A 140 2.68 8.07 41.74
CA ASN A 140 3.04 8.60 40.42
C ASN A 140 4.03 7.68 39.67
N ALA A 141 4.93 7.00 40.39
CA ALA A 141 5.81 6.00 39.79
C ALA A 141 5.03 4.79 39.24
N VAL A 142 4.03 4.30 39.97
CA VAL A 142 3.16 3.21 39.51
C VAL A 142 2.35 3.62 38.29
N SER A 143 1.78 4.84 38.28
CA SER A 143 1.08 5.37 37.12
C SER A 143 2.00 5.43 35.89
N LEU A 144 3.20 5.98 36.04
CA LEU A 144 4.19 6.04 34.96
C LEU A 144 4.56 4.64 34.43
N VAL A 145 4.77 3.67 35.31
CA VAL A 145 5.04 2.28 34.91
C VAL A 145 3.86 1.67 34.14
N ASN A 146 2.62 1.91 34.57
CA ASN A 146 1.44 1.42 33.86
C ASN A 146 1.30 2.08 32.48
N ASP A 147 1.64 3.35 32.34
CA ASP A 147 1.59 4.04 31.05
C ASP A 147 2.65 3.46 30.09
N PHE A 148 3.86 3.16 30.57
CA PHE A 148 4.86 2.41 29.80
C PHE A 148 4.33 1.04 29.34
N HIS A 149 3.73 0.25 30.24
CA HIS A 149 3.14 -1.04 29.87
C HIS A 149 2.00 -0.88 28.85
N SER A 150 1.12 0.11 29.01
CA SER A 150 0.01 0.35 28.09
C SER A 150 0.49 0.70 26.68
N VAL A 151 1.57 1.48 26.57
CA VAL A 151 2.20 1.79 25.28
C VAL A 151 2.85 0.54 24.69
N SER A 152 3.53 -0.28 25.51
CA SER A 152 4.09 -1.57 25.07
C SER A 152 3.03 -2.49 24.49
N ASP A 153 1.95 -2.72 25.24
CA ASP A 153 0.86 -3.60 24.84
C ASP A 153 0.19 -3.11 23.54
N SER A 154 0.03 -1.78 23.40
CA SER A 154 -0.55 -1.20 22.18
C SER A 154 0.36 -1.40 20.95
N LEU A 155 1.68 -1.40 21.12
CA LEU A 155 2.63 -1.71 20.04
C LEU A 155 2.64 -3.21 19.71
N ASP A 156 2.46 -4.08 20.71
CA ASP A 156 2.26 -5.53 20.51
C ASP A 156 0.99 -5.80 19.69
N ASP A 157 -0.11 -5.13 20.02
CA ASP A 157 -1.37 -5.23 19.29
C ASP A 157 -1.24 -4.71 17.85
N LEU A 158 -0.60 -3.55 17.66
CA LEU A 158 -0.34 -2.99 16.33
C LEU A 158 0.51 -3.93 15.46
N GLU A 159 1.55 -4.53 16.02
CA GLU A 159 2.39 -5.50 15.32
C GLU A 159 1.58 -6.74 14.91
N ALA A 160 0.75 -7.27 15.81
CA ALA A 160 -0.13 -8.40 15.52
C ALA A 160 -1.16 -8.08 14.41
N ASP A 161 -1.73 -6.87 14.42
CA ASP A 161 -2.66 -6.41 13.40
C ASP A 161 -1.98 -6.27 12.03
N ILE A 162 -0.75 -5.75 11.99
CA ILE A 162 0.06 -5.69 10.75
C ILE A 162 0.34 -7.11 10.24
N GLU A 163 0.66 -8.08 11.11
CA GLU A 163 0.86 -9.47 10.70
C GLU A 163 -0.41 -10.08 10.09
N LEU A 164 -1.58 -9.87 10.69
CA LEU A 164 -2.86 -10.29 10.13
C LEU A 164 -3.14 -9.62 8.78
N GLY A 165 -2.80 -8.34 8.66
CA GLY A 165 -2.88 -7.58 7.40
C GLY A 165 -2.01 -8.20 6.30
N ILE A 166 -0.75 -8.53 6.60
CA ILE A 166 0.16 -9.19 5.66
C ILE A 166 -0.40 -10.55 5.20
N GLN A 167 -0.92 -11.37 6.12
CA GLN A 167 -1.52 -12.66 5.77
C GLN A 167 -2.72 -12.51 4.83
N SER A 168 -3.60 -11.55 5.12
CA SER A 168 -4.76 -11.24 4.29
C SER A 168 -4.35 -10.80 2.89
N GLU A 169 -3.34 -9.92 2.78
CA GLU A 169 -2.85 -9.44 1.49
C GLU A 169 -2.14 -10.54 0.68
N ILE A 170 -1.43 -11.46 1.33
CA ILE A 170 -0.86 -12.65 0.66
C ILE A 170 -1.99 -13.53 0.08
N ALA A 171 -3.05 -13.78 0.86
CA ALA A 171 -4.19 -14.56 0.40
C ALA A 171 -4.90 -13.88 -0.79
N ASN A 172 -5.07 -12.55 -0.72
CA ASN A 172 -5.63 -11.74 -1.80
C ASN A 172 -4.76 -11.78 -3.06
N LEU A 173 -3.45 -11.60 -2.91
CA LEU A 173 -2.47 -11.69 -4.00
C LEU A 173 -2.51 -13.04 -4.69
N ASN A 174 -2.51 -14.14 -3.92
CA ASN A 174 -2.59 -15.50 -4.45
C ASN A 174 -3.88 -15.75 -5.25
N ARG A 175 -5.00 -15.22 -4.77
CA ARG A 175 -6.29 -15.27 -5.48
C ARG A 175 -6.23 -14.51 -6.81
N LEU A 176 -5.66 -13.30 -6.83
CA LEU A 176 -5.51 -12.50 -8.05
C LEU A 176 -4.59 -13.19 -9.06
N LEU A 177 -3.45 -13.74 -8.62
CA LEU A 177 -2.53 -14.49 -9.49
C LEU A 177 -3.22 -15.71 -10.13
N THR A 178 -4.04 -16.43 -9.36
CA THR A 178 -4.84 -17.55 -9.87
C THR A 178 -5.83 -17.08 -10.95
N GLN A 179 -6.53 -15.97 -10.71
CA GLN A 179 -7.45 -15.40 -11.70
C GLN A 179 -6.73 -14.95 -12.98
N VAL A 180 -5.50 -14.43 -12.88
CA VAL A 180 -4.68 -14.07 -14.05
C VAL A 180 -4.32 -15.31 -14.87
N ALA A 181 -3.94 -16.42 -14.23
CA ALA A 181 -3.65 -17.68 -14.92
C ALA A 181 -4.89 -18.26 -15.61
N ASP A 182 -6.05 -18.23 -14.95
CA ASP A 182 -7.33 -18.63 -15.57
C ASP A 182 -7.66 -17.76 -16.78
N MET A 183 -7.38 -16.46 -16.71
CA MET A 183 -7.59 -15.55 -17.84
C MET A 183 -6.63 -15.87 -19.00
N ASN A 184 -5.35 -16.15 -18.73
CA ASN A 184 -4.40 -16.60 -19.74
C ASN A 184 -4.87 -17.89 -20.44
N LYS A 185 -5.43 -18.85 -19.69
CA LYS A 185 -6.00 -20.08 -20.26
C LYS A 185 -7.18 -19.81 -21.18
N GLN A 186 -8.09 -18.91 -20.79
CA GLN A 186 -9.24 -18.53 -21.63
C GLN A 186 -8.82 -17.78 -22.89
N ILE A 187 -7.86 -16.85 -22.77
CA ILE A 187 -7.29 -16.10 -23.91
C ILE A 187 -6.64 -17.07 -24.90
N MET A 188 -5.80 -17.98 -24.42
CA MET A 188 -5.14 -18.98 -25.26
C MET A 188 -6.16 -19.86 -26.00
N ALA A 189 -7.23 -20.29 -25.33
CA ALA A 189 -8.30 -21.09 -25.95
C ALA A 189 -9.07 -20.32 -27.02
N SER A 190 -9.40 -19.04 -26.78
CA SER A 190 -10.10 -18.18 -27.72
C SER A 190 -9.26 -17.85 -28.96
N GLU A 191 -7.98 -17.51 -28.76
CA GLU A 191 -7.08 -17.13 -29.86
C GLU A 191 -6.65 -18.33 -30.71
N THR A 192 -6.57 -19.52 -30.13
CA THR A 192 -6.34 -20.76 -30.90
C THR A 192 -7.50 -21.06 -31.87
N ASN A 193 -8.72 -20.64 -31.52
CA ASN A 193 -9.89 -20.75 -32.39
C ASN A 193 -10.00 -19.60 -33.41
N GLY A 194 -9.01 -18.70 -33.45
CA GLY A 194 -8.97 -17.54 -34.35
C GLY A 194 -9.86 -16.38 -33.92
N GLU A 195 -10.42 -16.41 -32.71
CA GLU A 195 -11.23 -15.32 -32.16
C GLU A 195 -10.37 -14.39 -31.29
N PRO A 196 -10.37 -13.06 -31.53
CA PRO A 196 -9.61 -12.13 -30.70
C PRO A 196 -10.23 -11.97 -29.31
N ALA A 197 -9.47 -12.29 -28.28
CA ALA A 197 -9.91 -12.31 -26.87
C ALA A 197 -9.82 -10.92 -26.20
N ASN A 198 -10.38 -9.87 -26.84
CA ASN A 198 -10.15 -8.49 -26.39
C ASN A 198 -10.62 -8.22 -24.95
N ASP A 199 -11.87 -8.58 -24.64
CA ASP A 199 -12.44 -8.30 -23.32
C ASP A 199 -11.75 -9.13 -22.21
N LEU A 200 -11.33 -10.36 -22.51
CA LEU A 200 -10.59 -11.22 -21.57
C LEU A 200 -9.21 -10.64 -21.24
N ARG A 201 -8.50 -10.15 -22.25
CA ARG A 201 -7.20 -9.50 -22.06
C ARG A 201 -7.34 -8.18 -21.27
N ASP A 202 -8.45 -7.44 -21.40
CA ASP A 202 -8.74 -6.24 -20.59
C ASP A 202 -8.94 -6.62 -19.12
N GLN A 203 -9.74 -7.66 -18.86
CA GLN A 203 -9.92 -8.18 -17.50
C GLN A 203 -8.59 -8.69 -16.90
N ARG A 204 -7.76 -9.38 -17.69
CA ARG A 204 -6.42 -9.78 -17.27
C ARG A 204 -5.57 -8.57 -16.88
N ASP A 205 -5.54 -7.55 -17.73
CA ASP A 205 -4.70 -6.38 -17.49
C ASP A 205 -5.17 -5.58 -16.27
N TYR A 206 -6.48 -5.53 -16.01
CA TYR A 206 -7.06 -5.00 -14.78
C TYR A 206 -6.61 -5.81 -13.55
N LEU A 207 -6.72 -7.15 -13.58
CA LEU A 207 -6.26 -8.00 -12.49
C LEU A 207 -4.76 -7.83 -12.19
N ILE A 208 -3.93 -7.71 -13.23
CA ILE A 208 -2.49 -7.44 -13.07
C ILE A 208 -2.25 -6.06 -12.44
N THR A 209 -3.07 -5.06 -12.77
CA THR A 209 -3.00 -3.74 -12.11
C THR A 209 -3.40 -3.84 -10.64
N GLU A 210 -4.40 -4.64 -10.28
CA GLU A 210 -4.72 -4.92 -8.87
C GLU A 210 -3.60 -5.68 -8.16
N VAL A 211 -2.94 -6.64 -8.83
CA VAL A 211 -1.72 -7.28 -8.30
C VAL A 211 -0.63 -6.25 -8.01
N SER A 212 -0.45 -5.26 -8.90
CA SER A 212 0.59 -4.23 -8.76
C SER A 212 0.42 -3.36 -7.51
N LYS A 213 -0.82 -3.17 -7.04
CA LYS A 213 -1.10 -2.44 -5.79
C LYS A 213 -0.58 -3.20 -4.57
N ILE A 214 -0.63 -4.54 -4.61
CA ILE A 214 -0.20 -5.39 -3.49
C ILE A 214 1.32 -5.62 -3.52
N ALA A 215 1.89 -5.89 -4.69
CA ALA A 215 3.32 -6.15 -4.87
C ALA A 215 3.81 -5.66 -6.25
N GLN A 216 5.03 -5.13 -6.29
CA GLN A 216 5.63 -4.65 -7.55
C GLN A 216 5.64 -5.75 -8.62
N VAL A 217 4.97 -5.46 -9.74
CA VAL A 217 4.80 -6.41 -10.85
C VAL A 217 5.62 -6.03 -12.06
N SER A 218 6.27 -7.04 -12.64
CA SER A 218 6.86 -6.99 -13.98
C SER A 218 6.13 -8.00 -14.86
N VAL A 219 5.83 -7.60 -16.10
CA VAL A 219 4.97 -8.39 -16.98
C VAL A 219 5.66 -8.55 -18.32
N HIS A 220 5.63 -9.77 -18.86
CA HIS A 220 6.17 -10.08 -20.17
C HIS A 220 5.12 -10.79 -21.02
N GLU A 221 4.76 -10.21 -22.17
CA GLU A 221 3.85 -10.85 -23.12
C GLU A 221 4.62 -11.80 -24.04
N ARG A 222 4.08 -13.00 -24.24
CA ARG A 222 4.63 -14.04 -25.10
C ARG A 222 3.98 -13.97 -26.50
N GLU A 223 4.60 -14.64 -27.47
CA GLU A 223 4.05 -14.75 -28.83
C GLU A 223 2.66 -15.41 -28.89
N ASP A 224 2.32 -16.24 -27.89
CA ASP A 224 1.01 -16.91 -27.76
C ASP A 224 -0.08 -16.04 -27.10
N GLY A 225 0.21 -14.75 -26.86
CA GLY A 225 -0.74 -13.80 -26.28
C GLY A 225 -0.90 -13.90 -24.76
N THR A 226 -0.30 -14.91 -24.12
CA THR A 226 -0.28 -15.03 -22.65
C THR A 226 0.74 -14.06 -22.04
N LYS A 227 0.49 -13.64 -20.79
CA LYS A 227 1.39 -12.77 -20.03
C LYS A 227 2.01 -13.53 -18.86
N ASP A 228 3.33 -13.55 -18.81
CA ASP A 228 4.08 -14.02 -17.64
C ASP A 228 4.12 -12.89 -16.61
N VAL A 229 3.81 -13.21 -15.36
CA VAL A 229 3.78 -12.26 -14.23
C VAL A 229 4.94 -12.56 -13.31
N ILE A 230 5.82 -11.58 -13.11
CA ILE A 230 7.04 -11.68 -12.32
C ILE A 230 6.90 -10.75 -11.11
N LEU A 231 7.10 -11.31 -9.91
CA LEU A 231 7.09 -10.60 -8.63
C LEU A 231 8.41 -10.91 -7.91
N ALA A 232 9.09 -9.88 -7.38
CA ALA A 232 10.37 -10.03 -6.67
C ALA A 232 11.42 -10.88 -7.42
N GLY A 233 11.50 -10.73 -8.74
CA GLY A 233 12.41 -11.49 -9.61
C GLY A 233 12.02 -12.97 -9.84
N ARG A 234 10.82 -13.38 -9.43
CA ARG A 234 10.31 -14.75 -9.59
C ARG A 234 9.07 -14.76 -10.48
N THR A 235 9.02 -15.69 -11.43
CA THR A 235 7.84 -15.88 -12.28
C THR A 235 6.75 -16.59 -11.47
N MET A 236 5.69 -15.84 -11.15
CA MET A 236 4.56 -16.33 -10.36
C MET A 236 3.44 -16.86 -11.25
N VAL A 237 3.23 -16.25 -12.42
CA VAL A 237 2.35 -16.80 -13.46
C VAL A 237 3.19 -17.07 -14.70
N ALA A 238 3.15 -18.30 -15.18
CA ALA A 238 3.78 -18.70 -16.44
C ALA A 238 2.72 -19.40 -17.30
N ARG A 239 2.25 -18.72 -18.35
CA ARG A 239 1.08 -19.16 -19.14
C ARG A 239 -0.15 -19.40 -18.25
N ASP A 240 -0.54 -20.67 -18.04
CA ASP A 240 -1.67 -21.12 -17.22
C ASP A 240 -1.24 -21.70 -15.86
N SER A 241 0.08 -21.78 -15.60
CA SER A 241 0.62 -22.27 -14.33
C SER A 241 0.83 -21.12 -13.35
N VAL A 242 0.52 -21.38 -12.08
CA VAL A 242 0.69 -20.44 -10.97
C VAL A 242 1.60 -21.03 -9.90
N THR A 243 2.50 -20.19 -9.38
CA THR A 243 3.25 -20.43 -8.15
C THR A 243 2.80 -19.39 -7.13
N LEU A 244 2.52 -19.81 -5.90
CA LEU A 244 1.93 -18.95 -4.87
C LEU A 244 2.95 -18.53 -3.81
N PHE A 245 2.65 -17.44 -3.12
CA PHE A 245 3.36 -17.05 -1.90
C PHE A 245 2.78 -17.77 -0.69
N GLU A 246 3.65 -18.13 0.25
CA GLU A 246 3.26 -18.74 1.52
C GLU A 246 3.91 -17.95 2.67
N PRO A 247 3.14 -17.58 3.71
CA PRO A 247 3.71 -17.05 4.94
C PRO A 247 4.46 -18.19 5.66
N THR A 248 5.67 -17.91 6.12
CA THR A 248 6.45 -18.84 6.94
C THR A 248 7.04 -18.09 8.13
N TYR A 249 7.24 -18.79 9.24
CA TYR A 249 7.78 -18.20 10.46
C TYR A 249 9.24 -18.60 10.63
N GLU A 250 10.12 -17.61 10.69
CA GLU A 250 11.53 -17.82 11.00
C GLU A 250 11.79 -17.46 12.46
N LYS A 251 12.61 -18.26 13.14
CA LYS A 251 12.98 -18.00 14.53
C LYS A 251 14.01 -16.86 14.58
N THR A 252 13.66 -15.77 15.25
CA THR A 252 14.52 -14.61 15.51
C THR A 252 15.00 -14.62 16.97
N ALA A 253 15.82 -13.63 17.36
CA ALA A 253 16.26 -13.46 18.76
C ALA A 253 15.08 -13.21 19.71
N ASP A 254 14.07 -12.48 19.21
CA ASP A 254 12.92 -12.01 19.99
C ASP A 254 11.65 -12.85 19.80
N GLY A 255 11.70 -13.94 19.02
CA GLY A 255 10.58 -14.85 18.84
C GLY A 255 10.51 -15.52 17.47
N TYR A 256 9.34 -15.44 16.85
CA TYR A 256 9.11 -15.89 15.48
C TYR A 256 8.59 -14.70 14.67
N GLN A 257 9.23 -14.41 13.55
CA GLN A 257 8.81 -13.33 12.67
C GLN A 257 8.29 -13.93 11.37
N MET A 258 7.12 -13.46 10.93
CA MET A 258 6.59 -13.89 9.64
C MET A 258 7.45 -13.33 8.49
N THR A 259 7.82 -14.22 7.58
CA THR A 259 8.49 -13.95 6.33
C THR A 259 7.71 -14.54 5.17
N ILE A 260 7.94 -14.04 3.96
CA ILE A 260 7.25 -14.51 2.76
C ILE A 260 8.21 -15.40 1.98
N VAL A 261 7.76 -16.61 1.66
CA VAL A 261 8.46 -17.55 0.77
C VAL A 261 7.58 -17.89 -0.43
N THR A 262 8.20 -18.40 -1.49
CA THR A 262 7.47 -18.97 -2.62
C THR A 262 7.26 -20.46 -2.38
N GLN A 263 6.08 -20.98 -2.70
CA GLN A 263 5.76 -22.39 -2.58
C GLN A 263 6.85 -23.28 -3.18
N GLY A 264 7.27 -24.30 -2.44
CA GLY A 264 8.33 -25.23 -2.84
C GLY A 264 9.76 -24.70 -2.66
N THR A 265 9.93 -23.49 -2.12
CA THR A 265 11.25 -22.93 -1.77
C THR A 265 11.26 -22.41 -0.33
N LEU A 266 12.42 -22.49 0.34
CA LEU A 266 12.64 -21.85 1.65
C LEU A 266 13.34 -20.48 1.52
N GLN A 267 13.51 -19.98 0.29
CA GLN A 267 14.23 -18.75 0.05
C GLN A 267 13.29 -17.56 0.28
N LYS A 268 13.64 -16.71 1.26
CA LYS A 268 12.96 -15.44 1.56
C LYS A 268 12.79 -14.59 0.30
N VAL A 269 11.62 -13.97 0.19
CA VAL A 269 11.26 -13.06 -0.89
C VAL A 269 11.48 -11.64 -0.41
N ALA A 270 12.28 -10.88 -1.16
CA ALA A 270 12.44 -9.45 -0.93
C ALA A 270 11.49 -8.69 -1.86
N LEU A 271 10.43 -8.12 -1.29
CA LEU A 271 9.53 -7.21 -1.99
C LEU A 271 10.14 -5.81 -1.99
N SER A 272 10.00 -5.10 -3.10
CA SER A 272 10.60 -3.78 -3.33
C SER A 272 9.60 -2.64 -3.19
N ASP A 273 8.37 -2.82 -3.68
CA ASP A 273 7.26 -1.88 -3.60
C ASP A 273 5.93 -2.66 -3.53
N GLY A 274 4.84 -1.96 -3.23
CA GLY A 274 3.50 -2.50 -3.04
C GLY A 274 3.07 -2.51 -1.58
N LYS A 275 1.77 -2.67 -1.32
CA LYS A 275 1.20 -2.70 0.03
C LYS A 275 1.89 -3.71 0.96
N LEU A 276 2.24 -4.91 0.46
CA LEU A 276 2.94 -5.91 1.27
C LEU A 276 4.34 -5.44 1.69
N SER A 277 5.06 -4.74 0.81
CA SER A 277 6.36 -4.15 1.15
C SER A 277 6.20 -3.09 2.23
N GLY A 278 5.18 -2.23 2.10
CA GLY A 278 4.84 -1.21 3.09
C GLY A 278 4.54 -1.79 4.47
N LEU A 279 3.70 -2.82 4.54
CA LEU A 279 3.38 -3.48 5.82
C LEU A 279 4.59 -4.17 6.45
N LEU A 280 5.45 -4.82 5.65
CA LEU A 280 6.68 -5.43 6.15
C LEU A 280 7.65 -4.38 6.70
N GLU A 281 7.85 -3.27 5.99
CA GLU A 281 8.71 -2.17 6.46
C GLU A 281 8.13 -1.48 7.71
N SER A 282 6.80 -1.29 7.76
CA SER A 282 6.07 -0.81 8.92
C SER A 282 6.39 -1.61 10.17
N ARG A 283 6.25 -2.93 10.12
CA ARG A 283 6.56 -3.83 11.24
C ARG A 283 8.07 -3.86 11.54
N ASP A 284 8.87 -4.18 10.53
CA ASP A 284 10.29 -4.55 10.69
C ASP A 284 11.19 -3.33 10.97
N THR A 285 10.75 -2.14 10.57
CA THR A 285 11.55 -0.91 10.71
C THR A 285 10.86 0.13 11.59
N HIS A 286 9.60 0.49 11.32
CA HIS A 286 8.97 1.62 12.01
C HIS A 286 8.54 1.25 13.43
N VAL A 287 7.77 0.18 13.61
CA VAL A 287 7.34 -0.32 14.93
C VAL A 287 8.55 -0.76 15.75
N ALA A 288 9.46 -1.56 15.17
CA ALA A 288 10.68 -2.01 15.83
C ALA A 288 11.56 -0.83 16.33
N SER A 289 11.76 0.20 15.49
CA SER A 289 12.52 1.39 15.88
C SER A 289 11.83 2.19 16.99
N VAL A 290 10.50 2.20 17.03
CA VAL A 290 9.75 2.91 18.08
C VAL A 290 9.90 2.21 19.42
N ARG A 291 9.76 0.88 19.43
CA ARG A 291 10.02 0.05 20.62
C ARG A 291 11.42 0.28 21.17
N GLU A 292 12.45 0.18 20.32
CA GLU A 292 13.84 0.36 20.74
C GLU A 292 14.08 1.73 21.36
N GLN A 293 13.51 2.79 20.79
CA GLN A 293 13.65 4.14 21.32
C GLN A 293 12.92 4.35 22.65
N LEU A 294 11.74 3.77 22.83
CA LEU A 294 11.00 3.82 24.09
C LEU A 294 11.64 2.97 25.19
N ASP A 295 12.16 1.79 24.83
CA ASP A 295 12.94 0.96 25.75
C ASP A 295 14.17 1.73 26.23
N ALA A 296 14.87 2.44 25.33
CA ALA A 296 15.99 3.29 25.72
C ALA A 296 15.59 4.42 26.70
N VAL A 297 14.40 5.01 26.55
CA VAL A 297 13.85 6.00 27.50
C VAL A 297 13.58 5.35 28.86
N ALA A 298 12.95 4.17 28.89
CA ALA A 298 12.68 3.43 30.11
C ALA A 298 13.98 3.03 30.83
N VAL A 299 14.97 2.50 30.09
CA VAL A 299 16.30 2.17 30.61
C VAL A 299 16.98 3.39 31.20
N GLN A 300 16.99 4.52 30.49
CA GLN A 300 17.59 5.76 30.98
C GLN A 300 16.94 6.21 32.30
N LEU A 301 15.61 6.14 32.41
CA LEU A 301 14.88 6.46 33.64
C LEU A 301 15.28 5.53 34.80
N ILE A 302 15.29 4.22 34.54
CA ILE A 302 15.65 3.19 35.54
C ILE A 302 17.08 3.45 36.04
N GLU A 303 18.03 3.61 35.13
CA GLU A 303 19.44 3.80 35.46
C GLU A 303 19.70 5.11 36.21
N ASP A 304 19.15 6.23 35.74
CA ASP A 304 19.38 7.54 36.34
C ASP A 304 18.78 7.63 37.75
N VAL A 305 17.54 7.18 37.92
CA VAL A 305 16.87 7.21 39.24
C VAL A 305 17.51 6.21 40.19
N ASN A 306 17.80 4.97 39.74
CA ASN A 306 18.43 3.98 40.61
C ASN A 306 19.86 4.37 41.02
N ALA A 307 20.62 4.99 40.11
CA ALA A 307 21.96 5.47 40.41
C ALA A 307 21.97 6.50 41.54
N LEU A 308 20.95 7.35 41.64
CA LEU A 308 20.79 8.31 42.74
C LEU A 308 20.17 7.67 43.97
N HIS A 309 19.04 6.99 43.84
CA HIS A 309 18.27 6.46 44.96
C HIS A 309 19.06 5.45 45.82
N THR A 310 19.94 4.65 45.20
CA THR A 310 20.82 3.71 45.91
C THR A 310 21.92 4.37 46.73
N GLN A 311 22.25 5.64 46.48
CA GLN A 311 23.18 6.42 47.31
C GLN A 311 22.51 6.99 48.57
N GLY A 312 21.18 6.98 48.61
CA GLY A 312 20.39 7.52 49.71
C GLY A 312 20.40 6.65 50.96
N ARG A 313 19.83 7.18 52.04
CA ARG A 313 19.62 6.45 53.28
C ARG A 313 18.27 6.85 53.87
N THR A 314 17.52 5.87 54.35
CA THR A 314 16.26 6.09 55.09
C THR A 314 16.48 5.87 56.58
N SER A 315 15.48 6.17 57.39
CA SER A 315 15.47 5.84 58.82
C SER A 315 15.48 4.32 59.08
N LEU A 316 15.11 3.52 58.07
CA LEU A 316 14.96 2.06 58.17
C LEU A 316 16.13 1.30 57.55
N SER A 317 16.73 1.78 56.46
CA SER A 317 17.76 1.06 55.70
C SER A 317 18.60 1.96 54.78
N SER A 318 19.59 1.38 54.11
CA SER A 318 20.29 2.08 53.01
C SER A 318 19.41 2.08 51.77
N GLY A 319 19.60 3.07 50.88
CA GLY A 319 18.86 3.20 49.64
C GLY A 319 18.98 1.94 48.77
N GLN A 320 17.86 1.52 48.20
CA GLN A 320 17.75 0.38 47.30
C GLN A 320 17.44 0.85 45.87
N ALA A 321 17.41 -0.04 44.88
CA ALA A 321 16.91 0.34 43.55
C ALA A 321 15.44 0.78 43.67
N PHE A 322 15.10 1.92 43.07
CA PHE A 322 13.74 2.45 43.03
C PHE A 322 12.88 1.70 42.01
N PHE A 323 13.42 1.59 40.79
CA PHE A 323 12.84 0.80 39.71
C PHE A 323 13.55 -0.54 39.53
N THR A 324 12.87 -1.48 38.89
CA THR A 324 13.33 -2.78 38.42
C THR A 324 13.01 -2.90 36.92
N GLY A 325 13.57 -3.91 36.24
CA GLY A 325 13.41 -4.08 34.80
C GLY A 325 14.54 -3.46 33.98
N ASP A 326 14.42 -3.60 32.67
CA ASP A 326 15.41 -3.22 31.65
C ASP A 326 14.77 -2.78 30.31
N SER A 327 13.45 -2.64 30.26
CA SER A 327 12.71 -2.18 29.07
C SER A 327 11.38 -1.54 29.46
N MET A 328 10.68 -0.96 28.50
CA MET A 328 9.31 -0.46 28.70
C MET A 328 8.34 -1.59 29.10
N HIS A 329 8.57 -2.81 28.62
CA HIS A 329 7.75 -3.97 28.94
C HIS A 329 8.04 -4.55 30.34
N THR A 330 9.26 -4.39 30.86
CA THR A 330 9.68 -5.02 32.13
C THR A 330 9.82 -4.04 33.30
N ILE A 331 9.69 -2.74 33.04
CA ILE A 331 9.85 -1.70 34.07
C ILE A 331 8.84 -1.91 35.21
N GLY A 332 9.33 -1.81 36.44
CA GLY A 332 8.49 -1.97 37.62
C GLY A 332 9.01 -1.15 38.79
N VAL A 333 8.13 -0.78 39.73
CA VAL A 333 8.55 -0.20 41.01
C VAL A 333 8.97 -1.34 41.95
N ASN A 334 10.07 -1.16 42.68
CA ASN A 334 10.57 -2.17 43.62
C ASN A 334 9.49 -2.54 44.66
N GLU A 335 9.20 -3.84 44.78
CA GLU A 335 8.14 -4.40 45.64
C GLU A 335 8.28 -3.98 47.12
N ALA A 336 9.51 -3.81 47.61
CA ALA A 336 9.75 -3.34 48.97
C ALA A 336 9.29 -1.88 49.14
N ILE A 337 9.52 -1.03 48.15
CA ILE A 337 9.09 0.39 48.16
C ILE A 337 7.57 0.48 48.00
N LEU A 338 6.98 -0.36 47.14
CA LEU A 338 5.52 -0.46 47.00
C LEU A 338 4.83 -0.83 48.32
N SER A 339 5.43 -1.75 49.07
CA SER A 339 4.88 -2.22 50.34
C SER A 339 5.10 -1.24 51.49
N ASN A 340 6.11 -0.36 51.39
CA ASN A 340 6.46 0.60 52.41
C ASN A 340 7.10 1.87 51.82
N SER A 341 6.31 2.93 51.70
CA SER A 341 6.74 4.23 51.18
C SER A 341 7.84 4.89 52.01
N ASP A 342 8.04 4.50 53.28
CA ASP A 342 9.15 5.02 54.08
C ASP A 342 10.54 4.57 53.61
N LEU A 343 10.60 3.60 52.70
CA LEU A 343 11.82 3.18 52.02
C LEU A 343 12.25 4.10 50.86
N VAL A 344 11.46 5.13 50.53
CA VAL A 344 11.87 6.19 49.61
C VAL A 344 12.95 7.06 50.25
N ALA A 345 14.17 7.03 49.69
CA ALA A 345 15.32 7.77 50.18
C ALA A 345 15.36 9.20 49.64
N MET A 346 15.38 10.17 50.55
CA MET A 346 15.28 11.61 50.25
C MET A 346 16.61 12.35 50.42
N GLY A 347 17.55 11.74 51.12
CA GLY A 347 18.85 12.29 51.46
C GLY A 347 19.88 11.19 51.71
N ARG A 348 21.15 11.57 51.89
CA ARG A 348 22.27 10.63 52.09
C ARG A 348 22.58 10.40 53.57
N SER A 349 22.20 11.32 54.45
CA SER A 349 22.44 11.24 55.89
C SER A 349 21.43 10.37 56.63
N GLY A 350 20.23 10.17 56.07
CA GLY A 350 19.10 9.51 56.74
C GLY A 350 18.40 10.37 57.79
N ALA A 351 18.76 11.65 57.92
CA ALA A 351 18.05 12.60 58.76
C ALA A 351 16.75 13.06 58.09
N ASP A 352 15.67 13.21 58.86
CA ASP A 352 14.33 13.56 58.35
C ASP A 352 14.25 14.89 57.58
N GLY A 353 15.23 15.78 57.76
CA GLY A 353 15.33 17.07 57.05
C GLY A 353 16.29 17.09 55.87
N ASP A 354 16.97 15.99 55.56
CA ASP A 354 17.89 15.89 54.41
C ASP A 354 17.13 15.50 53.15
N THR A 355 16.85 16.50 52.31
CA THR A 355 16.07 16.35 51.05
C THR A 355 16.91 16.55 49.78
N ALA A 356 18.24 16.64 49.92
CA ALA A 356 19.12 16.97 48.80
C ALA A 356 19.04 15.94 47.66
N LEU A 357 18.89 14.64 48.00
CA LEU A 357 18.78 13.59 46.99
C LEU A 357 17.44 13.64 46.24
N ALA A 358 16.35 13.99 46.93
CA ALA A 358 15.05 14.19 46.29
C ALA A 358 15.09 15.32 45.26
N GLN A 359 15.81 16.42 45.54
CA GLN A 359 16.02 17.48 44.57
C GLN A 359 16.87 17.02 43.38
N GLU A 360 17.96 16.27 43.61
CA GLU A 360 18.78 15.73 42.52
C GLU A 360 17.98 14.80 41.60
N ILE A 361 17.08 13.98 42.16
CA ILE A 361 16.17 13.12 41.37
C ILE A 361 15.14 13.97 40.62
N ALA A 362 14.58 15.02 41.23
CA ALA A 362 13.67 15.93 40.55
C ALA A 362 14.35 16.67 39.38
N ASP A 363 15.62 17.03 39.53
CA ASP A 363 16.40 17.72 38.50
C ASP A 363 16.66 16.82 37.27
N LEU A 364 16.53 15.50 37.39
CA LEU A 364 16.63 14.56 36.26
C LEU A 364 15.58 14.80 35.16
N ALA A 365 14.51 15.53 35.46
CA ALA A 365 13.55 15.98 34.44
C ALA A 365 14.19 16.91 33.40
N ASN A 366 15.16 17.73 33.82
CA ASN A 366 15.73 18.82 33.02
C ASN A 366 17.23 18.66 32.73
N ALA A 367 17.91 17.74 33.42
CA ALA A 367 19.33 17.45 33.18
C ALA A 367 19.58 15.95 33.38
N GLY A 368 20.31 15.33 32.45
CA GLY A 368 20.76 13.94 32.65
C GLY A 368 21.78 13.83 33.81
N ARG A 369 22.25 12.60 34.06
CA ARG A 369 23.17 12.27 35.16
C ARG A 369 24.51 13.05 35.18
N GLY A 370 24.91 13.66 34.06
CA GLY A 370 26.12 14.49 33.99
C GLY A 370 25.89 15.98 34.30
N GLY A 371 24.66 16.36 34.66
CA GLY A 371 24.28 17.74 34.92
C GLY A 371 23.90 18.52 33.65
N VAL A 372 23.87 19.85 33.77
CA VAL A 372 23.43 20.77 32.71
C VAL A 372 24.20 20.51 31.40
N GLY A 373 23.47 20.20 30.33
CA GLY A 373 24.02 19.86 29.02
C GLY A 373 24.06 18.37 28.69
N THR A 374 23.70 17.49 29.64
CA THR A 374 23.38 16.09 29.37
C THR A 374 21.88 15.91 29.14
N LYS A 375 21.50 15.07 28.16
CA LYS A 375 20.09 14.85 27.79
C LYS A 375 19.34 14.24 28.96
N SER A 376 18.23 14.86 29.37
CA SER A 376 17.32 14.29 30.36
C SER A 376 16.47 13.17 29.76
N VAL A 377 15.79 12.41 30.63
CA VAL A 377 14.78 11.42 30.20
C VAL A 377 13.67 12.12 29.41
N THR A 378 13.19 13.26 29.91
CA THR A 378 12.13 14.04 29.27
C THR A 378 12.57 14.63 27.93
N ASP A 379 13.82 15.07 27.79
CA ASP A 379 14.37 15.55 26.51
C ASP A 379 14.50 14.41 25.50
N SER A 380 14.90 13.22 25.96
CA SER A 380 15.03 12.03 25.12
C SER A 380 13.66 11.60 24.58
N TYR A 381 12.65 11.58 25.43
CA TYR A 381 11.28 11.27 25.04
C TYR A 381 10.67 12.33 24.10
N ARG A 382 10.86 13.63 24.36
CA ARG A 382 10.41 14.70 23.44
C ARG A 382 11.10 14.64 22.08
N ALA A 383 12.39 14.32 22.04
CA ALA A 383 13.12 14.16 20.79
C ALA A 383 12.59 12.96 19.99
N PHE A 384 12.23 11.87 20.67
CA PHE A 384 11.57 10.72 20.08
C PHE A 384 10.20 11.08 19.49
N LEU A 385 9.31 11.73 20.25
CA LEU A 385 8.01 12.22 19.76
C LEU A 385 8.16 13.10 18.51
N THR A 386 9.12 14.03 18.54
CA THR A 386 9.41 14.91 17.39
C THR A 386 9.88 14.12 16.17
N ASN A 387 10.67 13.06 16.37
CA ASN A 387 11.13 12.20 15.28
C ASN A 387 9.96 11.45 14.62
N VAL A 388 9.09 10.84 15.43
CA VAL A 388 7.90 10.13 14.95
C VAL A 388 6.98 11.07 14.17
N ALA A 389 6.67 12.25 14.73
CA ALA A 389 5.83 13.25 14.06
C ALA A 389 6.45 13.74 12.73
N SER A 390 7.76 14.03 12.73
CA SER A 390 8.46 14.43 11.51
C SER A 390 8.49 13.31 10.46
N LYS A 391 8.59 12.04 10.88
CA LYS A 391 8.60 10.89 9.98
C LYS A 391 7.23 10.70 9.34
N ARG A 392 6.15 10.76 10.13
CA ARG A 392 4.77 10.72 9.62
C ARG A 392 4.52 11.84 8.62
N ALA A 393 4.85 13.09 8.96
CA ALA A 393 4.68 14.23 8.04
C ALA A 393 5.44 14.04 6.70
N SER A 394 6.59 13.38 6.72
CA SER A 394 7.32 13.02 5.49
C SER A 394 6.56 11.98 4.66
N TYR A 395 6.01 10.94 5.30
CA TYR A 395 5.24 9.92 4.59
C TYR A 395 3.90 10.45 4.07
N GLU A 396 3.20 11.29 4.83
CA GLU A 396 2.00 11.99 4.39
C GLU A 396 2.25 12.78 3.10
N PHE A 397 3.35 13.56 3.06
CA PHE A 397 3.77 14.27 1.85
C PHE A 397 4.11 13.32 0.69
N MET A 398 4.77 12.19 0.96
CA MET A 398 5.10 11.19 -0.05
C MET A 398 3.85 10.52 -0.63
N VAL A 399 2.85 10.22 0.20
CA VAL A 399 1.55 9.69 -0.21
C VAL A 399 0.84 10.68 -1.12
N GLU A 400 0.70 11.94 -0.70
CA GLU A 400 0.03 12.98 -1.50
C GLU A 400 0.71 13.19 -2.86
N ASN A 401 2.04 13.29 -2.87
CA ASN A 401 2.80 13.45 -4.12
C ASN A 401 2.62 12.23 -5.03
N GLN A 402 2.75 11.03 -4.49
CA GLN A 402 2.63 9.80 -5.26
C GLN A 402 1.20 9.58 -5.78
N GLN A 403 0.17 9.98 -5.02
CA GLN A 403 -1.22 9.99 -5.46
C GLN A 403 -1.41 10.89 -6.68
N ASN A 404 -0.84 12.10 -6.65
CA ASN A 404 -0.90 13.02 -7.78
C ASN A 404 -0.22 12.46 -9.04
N VAL A 405 0.89 11.73 -8.88
CA VAL A 405 1.57 11.04 -9.99
C VAL A 405 0.68 9.95 -10.58
N VAL A 406 0.07 9.10 -9.74
CA VAL A 406 -0.86 8.05 -10.18
C VAL A 406 -2.05 8.66 -10.92
N ALA A 407 -2.70 9.68 -10.34
CA ALA A 407 -3.84 10.36 -10.96
C ALA A 407 -3.49 11.00 -12.32
N SER A 408 -2.27 11.55 -12.46
CA SER A 408 -1.78 12.08 -13.73
C SER A 408 -1.61 10.98 -14.79
N LEU A 409 -1.08 9.82 -14.40
CA LEU A 409 -0.93 8.67 -15.30
C LEU A 409 -2.28 8.07 -15.69
N GLU A 410 -3.23 7.96 -14.76
CA GLU A 410 -4.60 7.52 -15.05
C GLU A 410 -5.28 8.46 -16.04
N THR A 411 -5.14 9.78 -15.86
CA THR A 411 -5.68 10.78 -16.79
C THR A 411 -5.07 10.64 -18.19
N ARG A 412 -3.75 10.40 -18.28
CA ARG A 412 -3.08 10.14 -19.58
C ARG A 412 -3.52 8.83 -20.21
N LEU A 413 -3.72 7.78 -19.40
CA LEU A 413 -4.20 6.51 -19.90
C LEU A 413 -5.63 6.66 -20.44
N ALA A 414 -6.50 7.37 -19.72
CA ALA A 414 -7.87 7.65 -20.15
C ALA A 414 -7.95 8.47 -21.44
N SER A 415 -7.01 9.40 -21.66
CA SER A 415 -6.99 10.19 -22.90
C SER A 415 -6.51 9.40 -24.13
N VAL A 416 -5.71 8.35 -23.93
CA VAL A 416 -5.18 7.52 -25.03
C VAL A 416 -6.04 6.29 -25.30
N ALA A 417 -6.45 5.58 -24.25
CA ALA A 417 -7.13 4.28 -24.32
C ALA A 417 -8.60 4.32 -23.88
N GLY A 418 -9.06 5.43 -23.28
CA GLY A 418 -10.42 5.57 -22.77
C GLY A 418 -11.47 5.75 -23.86
N VAL A 419 -12.74 5.56 -23.46
CA VAL A 419 -13.89 5.73 -24.34
C VAL A 419 -14.44 7.15 -24.20
N SER A 420 -14.39 7.93 -25.28
CA SER A 420 -15.09 9.22 -25.36
C SER A 420 -16.48 9.01 -25.95
N LEU A 421 -17.53 9.27 -25.16
CA LEU A 421 -18.92 9.12 -25.61
C LEU A 421 -19.26 10.05 -26.78
N ASP A 422 -18.62 11.23 -26.86
CA ASP A 422 -18.81 12.16 -27.97
C ASP A 422 -18.16 11.63 -29.26
N GLU A 423 -16.92 11.10 -29.18
CA GLU A 423 -16.27 10.49 -30.32
C GLU A 423 -17.01 9.24 -30.79
N GLU A 424 -17.42 8.38 -29.86
CA GLU A 424 -18.19 7.18 -30.19
C GLU A 424 -19.58 7.53 -30.72
N GLY A 425 -20.23 8.58 -30.22
CA GLY A 425 -21.48 9.11 -30.78
C GLY A 425 -21.30 9.60 -32.22
N ALA A 426 -20.25 10.37 -32.50
CA ALA A 426 -19.93 10.81 -33.86
C ALA A 426 -19.60 9.64 -34.80
N ASN A 427 -18.85 8.64 -34.31
CA ASN A 427 -18.55 7.41 -35.05
C ASN A 427 -19.81 6.60 -35.33
N MET A 428 -20.75 6.52 -34.38
CA MET A 428 -22.03 5.84 -34.58
C MET A 428 -22.80 6.47 -35.73
N VAL A 429 -22.93 7.80 -35.76
CA VAL A 429 -23.60 8.51 -36.87
C VAL A 429 -22.87 8.29 -38.19
N LYS A 430 -21.52 8.33 -38.19
CA LYS A 430 -20.70 8.05 -39.38
C LYS A 430 -20.96 6.66 -39.95
N PHE A 431 -20.96 5.63 -39.09
CA PHE A 431 -21.19 4.25 -39.54
C PHE A 431 -22.66 4.01 -39.92
N GLN A 432 -23.64 4.64 -39.25
CA GLN A 432 -25.05 4.60 -39.65
C GLN A 432 -25.24 5.20 -41.05
N ASN A 433 -24.64 6.35 -41.32
CA ASN A 433 -24.69 6.99 -42.64
C ASN A 433 -24.02 6.12 -43.71
N SER A 434 -22.87 5.51 -43.39
CA SER A 434 -22.16 4.60 -44.30
C SER A 434 -22.99 3.35 -44.62
N TYR A 435 -23.65 2.77 -43.62
CA TYR A 435 -24.57 1.65 -43.79
C TYR A 435 -25.74 2.02 -44.70
N ASN A 436 -26.41 3.14 -44.43
CA ASN A 436 -27.54 3.62 -45.24
C ASN A 436 -27.14 3.91 -46.69
N ALA A 437 -25.96 4.50 -46.90
CA ALA A 437 -25.43 4.76 -48.23
C ALA A 437 -25.16 3.45 -48.99
N ALA A 438 -24.49 2.47 -48.35
CA ALA A 438 -24.23 1.17 -48.96
C ALA A 438 -25.52 0.41 -49.30
N ALA A 439 -26.50 0.39 -48.38
CA ALA A 439 -27.80 -0.22 -48.59
C ALA A 439 -28.56 0.41 -49.77
N LYS A 440 -28.52 1.74 -49.91
CA LYS A 440 -29.13 2.43 -51.03
C LYS A 440 -28.50 2.03 -52.38
N VAL A 441 -27.18 1.89 -52.45
CA VAL A 441 -26.50 1.42 -53.66
C VAL A 441 -26.93 0.00 -54.02
N ILE A 442 -27.04 -0.90 -53.03
CA ILE A 442 -27.52 -2.27 -53.25
C ILE A 442 -28.95 -2.25 -53.82
N SER A 443 -29.85 -1.44 -53.26
CA SER A 443 -31.22 -1.27 -53.76
C SER A 443 -31.25 -0.80 -55.21
N THR A 444 -30.46 0.23 -55.56
CA THR A 444 -30.40 0.73 -56.94
C THR A 444 -29.81 -0.31 -57.91
N VAL A 445 -28.82 -1.10 -57.49
CA VAL A 445 -28.26 -2.17 -58.32
C VAL A 445 -29.28 -3.30 -58.52
N GLN A 446 -30.10 -3.63 -57.52
CA GLN A 446 -31.21 -4.59 -57.66
C GLN A 446 -32.24 -4.10 -58.68
N GLU A 447 -32.67 -2.84 -58.60
CA GLU A 447 -33.57 -2.24 -59.59
C GLU A 447 -33.01 -2.29 -61.02
N LEU A 448 -31.70 -2.04 -61.19
CA LEU A 448 -31.02 -2.16 -62.48
C LEU A 448 -30.98 -3.61 -62.98
N TYR A 449 -30.77 -4.59 -62.08
CA TYR A 449 -30.82 -6.01 -62.41
C TYR A 449 -32.21 -6.43 -62.89
N ASP A 450 -33.26 -6.04 -62.16
CA ASP A 450 -34.64 -6.36 -62.50
C ASP A 450 -35.04 -5.71 -63.83
N THR A 451 -34.63 -4.47 -64.07
CA THR A 451 -34.87 -3.77 -65.34
C THR A 451 -34.18 -4.47 -66.51
N LEU A 452 -32.93 -4.88 -66.35
CA LEU A 452 -32.18 -5.61 -67.38
C LEU A 452 -32.76 -7.00 -67.67
N LEU A 453 -33.23 -7.70 -66.64
CA LEU A 453 -33.85 -9.03 -66.78
C LEU A 453 -35.22 -8.95 -67.45
N ASN A 454 -36.00 -7.89 -67.20
CA ASN A 454 -37.29 -7.67 -67.85
C ASN A 454 -37.17 -7.14 -69.30
N MET A 455 -35.97 -6.76 -69.74
CA MET A 455 -35.70 -6.34 -71.13
C MET A 455 -35.23 -7.47 -72.05
N VAL A 456 -34.94 -8.65 -71.49
CA VAL A 456 -34.59 -9.89 -72.21
C VAL A 456 -35.80 -10.82 -72.18
#